data_AF-A0A6C0CHM4-F1
#
_entry.id   AF-A0A6C0CHM4-F1
#
_cell.length_a   1.000
_cell.length_b   1.000
_cell.length_c   1.000
_cell.angle_alpha   90.00
_cell.angle_beta   90.00
_cell.angle_gamma   90.00
#
_symmetry.space_group_name_H-M   'P 1'
#
loop_
_entity.id
_entity.type
_entity.pdbx_description
1 polymer ?
#
loop_
_entity_poly.entity_id
_entity_poly.type
_entity_poly.pdbx_seq_one_letter_code
_entity_poly.pdbx_strand_id
1 'polypeptide(L)'
;MGSNSSCSGVYQHPNIWENQNNLELCCICLEHLNENEDTKPYQCTHLYHSNCINNWHGNCPTCRAEKISTILTNNNNTRNLSDISDESIDAFKHNVPKVPINYHNIYHQTWKKNECVRHNHNLIFRRPYGVVGICEDCKIIQCYNLSHPVNF
;
A
#
# COMPACT_ATOMS: atom_id res chain seq x y z
N MET A 1 36.14 -15.74 -33.84
CA MET A 1 35.47 -14.42 -33.81
C MET A 1 33.97 -14.68 -33.84
N GLY A 2 33.32 -14.71 -32.67
CA GLY A 2 31.89 -14.94 -32.53
C GLY A 2 31.40 -14.00 -31.43
N SER A 3 30.56 -13.07 -31.81
CA SER A 3 30.16 -11.87 -31.07
C SER A 3 29.31 -12.18 -29.83
N ASN A 4 29.71 -11.58 -28.72
CA ASN A 4 28.94 -11.50 -27.47
C ASN A 4 27.58 -10.82 -27.73
N SER A 5 26.50 -11.56 -27.49
CA SER A 5 25.13 -11.02 -27.43
C SER A 5 24.93 -10.33 -26.08
N SER A 6 25.26 -9.04 -26.03
CA SER A 6 24.94 -8.14 -24.93
C SER A 6 23.42 -7.92 -24.88
N CYS A 7 22.78 -8.33 -23.79
CA CYS A 7 21.39 -8.01 -23.50
C CYS A 7 21.30 -6.53 -23.12
N SER A 8 21.03 -5.67 -24.12
CA SER A 8 20.69 -4.26 -23.93
C SER A 8 19.18 -4.10 -24.11
N GLY A 9 18.42 -4.56 -23.12
CA GLY A 9 16.98 -4.31 -23.03
C GLY A 9 16.73 -2.90 -22.50
N VAL A 10 16.83 -1.90 -23.37
CA VAL A 10 16.36 -0.54 -23.06
C VAL A 10 14.83 -0.60 -23.11
N TYR A 11 14.18 -0.82 -21.97
CA TYR A 11 12.74 -0.61 -21.86
C TYR A 11 12.48 0.89 -21.99
N GLN A 12 12.26 1.34 -23.23
CA GLN A 12 11.67 2.64 -23.49
C GLN A 12 10.24 2.60 -22.93
N HIS A 13 10.04 3.26 -21.78
CA HIS A 13 8.72 3.68 -21.35
C HIS A 13 8.15 4.60 -22.42
N PRO A 14 7.02 4.27 -23.07
CA PRO A 14 6.32 5.24 -23.87
C PRO A 14 5.83 6.35 -22.92
N ASN A 15 6.34 7.56 -23.12
CA ASN A 15 5.74 8.78 -22.58
C ASN A 15 4.32 8.88 -23.17
N ILE A 16 3.33 8.37 -22.45
CA ILE A 16 1.92 8.64 -22.72
C ILE A 16 1.46 9.60 -21.63
N TRP A 17 1.83 10.86 -21.78
CA TRP A 17 0.98 11.95 -21.32
C TRP A 17 0.57 12.70 -22.58
N GLU A 18 -0.62 12.40 -23.08
CA GLU A 18 -1.66 13.42 -23.28
C GLU A 18 -2.97 12.80 -23.78
N ASN A 19 -4.03 13.08 -23.01
CA ASN A 19 -5.45 13.02 -23.37
C ASN A 19 -6.09 11.64 -23.57
N GLN A 20 -6.45 10.99 -22.46
CA GLN A 20 -7.66 10.17 -22.43
C GLN A 20 -8.51 10.62 -21.24
N ASN A 21 -9.79 10.83 -21.50
CA ASN A 21 -10.85 10.92 -20.49
C ASN A 21 -10.51 10.03 -19.29
N ASN A 22 -10.72 10.56 -18.08
CA ASN A 22 -10.42 9.91 -16.80
C ASN A 22 -11.33 8.68 -16.59
N LEU A 23 -11.25 7.70 -17.50
CA LEU A 23 -11.98 6.45 -17.48
C LEU A 23 -11.30 5.59 -16.43
N GLU A 24 -11.96 5.44 -15.30
CA GLU A 24 -11.56 4.52 -14.24
C GLU A 24 -11.43 3.10 -14.82
N LEU A 25 -10.40 2.34 -14.45
CA LEU A 25 -10.18 0.96 -14.90
C LEU A 25 -10.70 -0.03 -13.85
N CYS A 26 -11.34 -1.11 -14.29
CA CYS A 26 -11.67 -2.23 -13.41
C CYS A 26 -10.41 -3.08 -13.17
N CYS A 27 -9.83 -3.06 -11.96
CA CYS A 27 -8.59 -3.81 -11.69
C CYS A 27 -8.77 -5.35 -11.64
N ILE A 28 -10.01 -5.85 -11.77
CA ILE A 28 -10.30 -7.30 -11.82
C ILE A 28 -10.12 -7.85 -13.24
N CYS A 29 -10.71 -7.19 -14.26
CA CYS A 29 -10.59 -7.61 -15.67
C CYS A 29 -9.60 -6.78 -16.49
N LEU A 30 -9.09 -5.66 -15.92
CA LEU A 30 -8.17 -4.71 -16.55
C LEU A 30 -8.77 -3.93 -17.74
N GLU A 31 -10.10 -3.84 -17.81
CA GLU A 31 -10.84 -3.07 -18.84
C GLU A 31 -11.41 -1.76 -18.27
N HIS A 32 -11.72 -0.80 -19.14
CA HIS A 32 -12.29 0.51 -18.76
C HIS A 32 -13.71 0.36 -18.20
N LEU A 33 -14.01 1.11 -17.13
CA LEU A 33 -15.36 1.27 -16.62
C LEU A 33 -16.08 2.29 -17.51
N ASN A 34 -16.92 1.81 -18.42
CA ASN A 34 -17.66 2.68 -19.32
C ASN A 34 -18.96 3.18 -18.67
N GLU A 35 -19.41 4.39 -19.02
CA GLU A 35 -20.68 4.97 -18.51
C GLU A 35 -21.91 4.09 -18.80
N ASN A 36 -21.83 3.24 -19.84
CA ASN A 36 -22.91 2.37 -20.28
C ASN A 36 -22.85 0.95 -19.68
N GLU A 37 -21.83 0.63 -18.88
CA GLU A 37 -21.67 -0.69 -18.28
C GLU A 37 -22.08 -0.68 -16.82
N ASP A 38 -22.69 -1.77 -16.35
CA ASP A 38 -23.11 -1.90 -14.96
C ASP A 38 -21.88 -1.90 -14.04
N THR A 39 -21.66 -0.78 -13.35
CA THR A 39 -20.62 -0.64 -12.33
C THR A 39 -21.20 -0.70 -10.93
N LYS A 40 -20.41 -1.19 -9.98
CA LYS A 40 -20.83 -1.34 -8.58
C LYS A 40 -19.69 -0.96 -7.64
N PRO A 41 -19.90 -0.02 -6.70
CA PRO A 41 -18.91 0.30 -5.70
C PRO A 41 -18.82 -0.82 -4.67
N TYR A 42 -17.62 -1.02 -4.13
CA TYR A 42 -17.42 -1.77 -2.91
C TYR A 42 -17.77 -0.92 -1.68
N GLN A 43 -17.85 -1.53 -0.50
CA GLN A 43 -18.16 -0.83 0.76
C GLN A 43 -17.16 0.27 1.13
N CYS A 44 -15.94 0.22 0.58
CA CYS A 44 -14.91 1.24 0.70
C CYS A 44 -14.85 2.18 -0.53
N THR A 45 -15.96 2.31 -1.28
CA THR A 45 -16.18 3.20 -2.44
C THR A 45 -15.36 2.97 -3.71
N HIS A 46 -14.44 2.01 -3.76
CA HIS A 46 -13.75 1.64 -5.01
C HIS A 46 -14.72 0.99 -6.01
N LEU A 47 -14.60 1.35 -7.30
CA LEU A 47 -15.54 0.98 -8.36
C LEU A 47 -15.03 -0.17 -9.23
N TYR A 48 -15.94 -1.05 -9.66
CA TYR A 48 -15.66 -2.22 -10.50
C TYR A 48 -16.85 -2.53 -11.40
N HIS A 49 -16.67 -3.33 -12.46
CA HIS A 49 -17.80 -3.96 -13.15
C HIS A 49 -18.60 -4.82 -12.17
N SER A 50 -19.92 -4.71 -12.21
CA SER A 50 -20.85 -5.46 -11.36
C SER A 50 -20.60 -6.96 -11.42
N ASN A 51 -20.41 -7.51 -12.63
CA ASN A 51 -20.09 -8.94 -12.79
C ASN A 51 -18.74 -9.31 -12.16
N CYS A 52 -17.72 -8.47 -12.32
CA CYS A 52 -16.40 -8.71 -11.76
C CYS A 52 -16.44 -8.74 -10.23
N ILE A 53 -17.07 -7.74 -9.59
CA ILE A 53 -17.10 -7.65 -8.13
C ILE A 53 -18.08 -8.64 -7.49
N ASN A 54 -19.16 -9.03 -8.17
CA ASN A 54 -20.09 -10.04 -7.67
C ASN A 54 -19.46 -11.45 -7.65
N ASN A 55 -18.57 -11.76 -8.60
CA ASN A 55 -17.83 -13.03 -8.64
C ASN A 55 -16.56 -13.03 -7.76
N TRP A 56 -16.29 -11.92 -7.06
CA TRP A 56 -15.12 -11.77 -6.21
C TRP A 56 -15.36 -12.22 -4.76
N HIS A 57 -14.55 -13.17 -4.31
CA HIS A 57 -14.72 -13.84 -3.01
C HIS A 57 -13.80 -13.33 -1.89
N GLY A 58 -13.17 -12.15 -2.04
CA GLY A 58 -12.22 -11.61 -1.06
C GLY A 58 -12.52 -10.20 -0.56
N ASN A 59 -11.53 -9.61 0.11
CA ASN A 59 -11.49 -8.19 0.47
C ASN A 59 -11.44 -7.31 -0.78
N CYS A 60 -11.65 -6.00 -0.61
CA CYS A 60 -11.55 -5.04 -1.71
C CYS A 60 -10.27 -5.25 -2.56
N PRO A 61 -10.37 -5.48 -3.88
CA PRO A 61 -9.21 -5.66 -4.75
C PRO A 61 -8.22 -4.48 -4.73
N THR A 62 -8.72 -3.26 -4.51
CA THR A 62 -7.89 -2.04 -4.55
C THR A 62 -7.22 -1.73 -3.22
N CYS A 63 -7.96 -1.74 -2.09
CA CYS A 63 -7.43 -1.31 -0.80
C CYS A 63 -7.39 -2.41 0.27
N ARG A 64 -7.84 -3.63 -0.04
CA ARG A 64 -7.88 -4.79 0.85
C ARG A 64 -8.76 -4.61 2.11
N ALA A 65 -9.62 -3.59 2.13
CA ALA A 65 -10.64 -3.44 3.16
C ALA A 65 -11.54 -4.68 3.20
N GLU A 66 -11.77 -5.19 4.41
CA GLU A 66 -12.63 -6.34 4.68
C GLU A 66 -14.08 -6.02 4.33
N LYS A 67 -14.86 -7.08 4.05
CA LYS A 67 -16.32 -6.94 3.95
C LYS A 67 -16.85 -6.55 5.33
N ILE A 68 -17.51 -5.41 5.44
CA ILE A 68 -18.32 -5.05 6.60
C ILE A 68 -19.46 -6.07 6.66
N SER A 69 -19.28 -7.10 7.48
CA SER A 69 -20.36 -8.00 7.88
C SER A 69 -21.28 -7.24 8.82
N THR A 70 -22.59 -7.20 8.56
CA THR A 70 -23.62 -6.48 9.33
C THR A 70 -23.74 -6.92 10.80
N ILE A 71 -22.94 -7.88 11.26
CA ILE A 71 -22.75 -8.10 12.69
C ILE A 71 -21.83 -6.98 13.18
N LEU A 72 -22.39 -6.02 13.93
CA LEU A 72 -21.68 -5.07 14.79
C LEU A 72 -20.82 -5.82 15.81
N THR A 73 -19.80 -6.53 15.34
CA THR A 73 -18.74 -7.02 16.18
C THR A 73 -17.73 -5.91 16.21
N ASN A 74 -17.47 -5.39 17.41
CA ASN A 74 -16.31 -4.59 17.75
C ASN A 74 -15.06 -5.27 17.16
N ASN A 75 -14.73 -4.98 15.90
CA ASN A 75 -13.54 -5.50 15.24
C ASN A 75 -12.36 -4.68 15.73
N ASN A 76 -11.98 -4.93 16.97
CA ASN A 76 -10.60 -4.85 17.37
C ASN A 76 -9.86 -5.92 16.54
N ASN A 77 -9.57 -5.61 15.27
CA ASN A 77 -8.54 -6.27 14.48
C ASN A 77 -7.13 -5.98 15.08
N THR A 78 -7.02 -5.95 16.40
CA THR A 78 -5.81 -6.37 17.07
C THR A 78 -5.70 -7.86 16.82
N ARG A 79 -4.99 -8.25 15.74
CA ARG A 79 -4.26 -9.52 15.78
C ARG A 79 -3.61 -9.56 17.15
N ASN A 80 -3.94 -10.55 17.98
CA ASN A 80 -3.51 -10.55 19.37
C ASN A 80 -1.98 -10.44 19.39
N LEU A 81 -1.49 -9.23 19.68
CA LEU A 81 -0.07 -8.88 19.60
C LEU A 81 0.71 -9.56 20.75
N SER A 82 -0.02 -10.13 21.72
CA SER A 82 0.51 -10.87 22.86
C SER A 82 1.49 -11.98 22.47
N ASP A 83 1.35 -12.54 21.27
CA ASP A 83 2.11 -13.72 20.86
C ASP A 83 3.37 -13.36 20.05
N ILE A 84 3.58 -12.08 19.71
CA ILE A 84 4.81 -11.62 19.06
C ILE A 84 5.81 -11.24 20.15
N SER A 85 6.89 -12.02 20.28
CA SER A 85 7.93 -11.77 21.27
C SER A 85 8.68 -10.46 21.01
N ASP A 86 9.19 -9.83 22.07
CA ASP A 86 10.01 -8.62 21.95
C ASP A 86 11.27 -8.86 21.09
N GLU A 87 11.85 -10.06 21.15
CA GLU A 87 12.99 -10.43 20.30
C GLU A 87 12.60 -10.42 18.81
N SER A 88 11.38 -10.83 18.47
CA SER A 88 10.90 -10.81 17.10
C SER A 88 10.71 -9.38 16.59
N ILE A 89 10.24 -8.49 17.46
CA ILE A 89 10.09 -7.05 17.17
C ILE A 89 11.47 -6.41 16.98
N ASP A 90 12.41 -6.72 17.86
CA ASP A 90 13.78 -6.20 17.77
C ASP A 90 14.51 -6.76 16.56
N ALA A 91 14.36 -8.03 16.24
CA ALA A 91 14.90 -8.63 15.02
C ALA A 91 14.36 -7.89 13.78
N PHE A 92 13.07 -7.56 13.73
CA PHE A 92 12.51 -6.76 12.64
C PHE A 92 13.15 -5.36 12.59
N LYS A 93 13.28 -4.67 13.73
CA LYS A 93 13.91 -3.35 13.79
C LYS A 93 15.40 -3.37 13.42
N HIS A 94 16.13 -4.46 13.64
CA HIS A 94 17.56 -4.48 13.34
C HIS A 94 17.85 -4.98 11.92
N ASN A 95 17.11 -5.99 11.47
CA ASN A 95 17.40 -6.68 10.21
C ASN A 95 16.68 -6.07 9.00
N VAL A 96 15.66 -5.22 9.22
CA VAL A 96 14.98 -4.52 8.11
C VAL A 96 15.69 -3.19 7.81
N PRO A 97 16.04 -2.93 6.53
CA PRO A 97 16.68 -1.68 6.12
C PRO A 97 15.96 -0.44 6.64
N LYS A 98 16.71 0.52 7.17
CA LYS A 98 16.18 1.85 7.53
C LYS A 98 15.91 2.64 6.25
N VAL A 99 14.84 3.41 6.25
CA VAL A 99 14.73 4.52 5.29
C VAL A 99 15.83 5.53 5.61
N PRO A 100 16.59 6.05 4.62
CA PRO A 100 17.58 7.10 4.86
C PRO A 100 16.94 8.36 5.47
N ILE A 101 17.63 8.97 6.44
CA ILE A 101 17.07 10.04 7.29
C ILE A 101 16.53 11.23 6.47
N ASN A 102 17.19 11.55 5.36
CA ASN A 102 16.82 12.64 4.46
C ASN A 102 15.46 12.43 3.77
N TYR A 103 14.94 11.20 3.75
CA TYR A 103 13.62 10.89 3.18
C TYR A 103 12.52 10.71 4.24
N HIS A 104 12.84 10.77 5.54
CA HIS A 104 11.85 10.54 6.61
C HIS A 104 10.69 11.53 6.53
N ASN A 105 10.98 12.80 6.19
CA ASN A 105 9.98 13.85 6.15
C ASN A 105 8.82 13.54 5.17
N ILE A 106 9.09 12.82 4.07
CA ILE A 106 8.07 12.42 3.07
C ILE A 106 6.96 11.58 3.73
N TYR A 107 7.35 10.67 4.62
CA TYR A 107 6.42 9.77 5.31
C TYR A 107 5.86 10.40 6.59
N HIS A 108 6.67 11.21 7.28
CA HIS A 108 6.26 11.94 8.47
C HIS A 108 5.12 12.91 8.18
N GLN A 109 5.21 13.68 7.09
CA GLN A 109 4.18 14.65 6.68
C GLN A 109 2.84 13.99 6.30
N THR A 110 2.86 12.71 5.92
CA THR A 110 1.69 11.94 5.48
C THR A 110 1.20 10.95 6.54
N TRP A 111 1.72 11.04 7.77
CA TRP A 111 1.29 10.23 8.91
C TRP A 111 -0.14 10.60 9.33
N LYS A 112 -1.06 9.63 9.34
CA LYS A 112 -2.51 9.86 9.51
C LYS A 112 -2.94 10.05 10.96
N LYS A 113 -2.09 9.72 11.94
CA LYS A 113 -2.45 9.78 13.36
C LYS A 113 -1.87 11.06 13.96
N ASN A 114 -2.63 12.15 13.82
CA ASN A 114 -2.24 13.51 14.20
C ASN A 114 -1.70 13.61 15.64
N GLU A 115 -2.27 12.86 16.57
CA GLU A 115 -1.84 12.88 17.97
C GLU A 115 -0.39 12.38 18.15
N CYS A 116 0.11 11.46 17.32
CA CYS A 116 1.51 11.03 17.39
C CYS A 116 2.46 12.16 16.95
N VAL A 117 2.09 12.90 15.91
CA VAL A 117 2.89 14.03 15.41
C VAL A 117 2.83 15.20 16.39
N ARG A 118 1.65 15.53 16.91
CA ARG A 118 1.44 16.63 17.85
C ARG A 118 2.17 16.46 19.17
N HIS A 119 2.22 15.22 19.68
CA HIS A 119 2.94 14.91 20.91
C HIS A 119 4.41 14.52 20.68
N ASN A 120 4.92 14.69 19.45
CA ASN A 120 6.31 14.41 19.10
C ASN A 120 6.77 12.99 19.48
N HIS A 121 5.91 12.00 19.18
CA HIS A 121 6.24 10.59 19.40
C HIS A 121 7.38 10.13 18.51
N ASN A 122 8.09 9.10 18.97
CA ASN A 122 9.19 8.48 18.26
C ASN A 122 8.68 7.65 17.07
N LEU A 123 8.71 8.26 15.88
CA LEU A 123 8.36 7.65 14.61
C LEU A 123 9.63 7.14 13.90
N ILE A 124 9.66 5.84 13.61
CA ILE A 124 10.73 5.21 12.81
C ILE A 124 10.18 4.67 11.49
N PHE A 125 11.01 4.68 10.44
CA PHE A 125 10.62 4.24 9.10
C PHE A 125 11.55 3.12 8.59
N ARG A 126 10.95 1.98 8.23
CA ARG A 126 11.63 0.75 7.78
C ARG A 126 11.19 0.34 6.38
N ARG A 127 12.09 -0.27 5.61
CA ARG A 127 11.86 -0.65 4.21
C ARG A 127 12.07 -2.15 3.98
N PRO A 128 11.09 -3.00 4.33
CA PRO A 128 11.12 -4.41 3.96
C PRO A 128 10.81 -4.63 2.47
N TYR A 129 9.85 -3.86 1.91
CA TYR A 129 9.48 -3.87 0.48
C TYR A 129 8.96 -2.48 0.06
N GLY A 130 7.85 -2.04 0.66
CA GLY A 130 7.44 -0.63 0.71
C GLY A 130 8.06 0.07 1.92
N VAL A 131 7.38 1.07 2.48
CA VAL A 131 7.80 1.70 3.73
C VAL A 131 6.79 1.45 4.84
N VAL A 132 7.30 1.08 6.01
CA VAL A 132 6.52 0.87 7.23
C VAL A 132 6.97 1.93 8.23
N GLY A 133 6.08 2.86 8.55
CA GLY A 133 6.24 3.79 9.65
C GLY A 133 5.69 3.18 10.94
N ILE A 134 6.46 3.27 12.02
CA ILE A 134 6.12 2.70 13.32
C ILE A 134 6.24 3.80 14.36
N CYS A 135 5.20 3.98 15.16
CA CYS A 135 5.25 4.81 16.36
C CYS A 135 5.61 3.92 17.55
N GLU A 136 6.79 4.15 18.13
CA GLU A 136 7.28 3.31 19.24
C GLU A 136 6.54 3.58 20.56
N ASP A 137 5.91 4.75 20.71
CA ASP A 137 5.13 5.10 21.90
C ASP A 137 3.70 4.55 21.85
N CYS A 138 2.99 4.77 20.73
CA CYS A 138 1.60 4.31 20.57
C CYS A 138 1.48 2.85 20.13
N LYS A 139 2.59 2.21 19.71
CA LYS A 139 2.60 0.86 19.12
C LYS A 139 1.66 0.72 17.91
N ILE A 140 1.56 1.78 17.11
CA ILE A 140 0.76 1.80 15.88
C ILE A 140 1.67 1.87 14.65
N ILE A 141 1.15 1.33 13.55
CA ILE A 141 1.88 1.19 12.30
C ILE A 141 1.09 1.86 11.17
N GLN A 142 1.82 2.51 10.26
CA GLN A 142 1.29 2.97 8.99
C GLN A 142 2.15 2.43 7.85
N CYS A 143 1.50 1.78 6.88
CA CYS A 143 2.17 1.31 5.67
C CYS A 143 2.07 2.38 4.57
N TYR A 144 3.14 2.48 3.79
CA TYR A 144 3.30 3.42 2.70
C TYR A 144 3.80 2.70 1.46
N ASN A 145 3.38 3.20 0.30
CA ASN A 145 4.10 2.94 -0.93
C ASN A 145 5.49 3.57 -0.85
N LEU A 146 6.44 3.03 -1.59
CA LEU A 146 7.78 3.58 -1.66
C LEU A 146 7.76 4.92 -2.42
N SER A 147 8.03 6.01 -1.72
CA SER A 147 7.93 7.37 -2.26
C SER A 147 9.29 8.11 -2.32
N HIS A 148 10.40 7.38 -2.20
CA HIS A 148 11.75 7.92 -2.43
C HIS A 148 12.57 7.01 -3.36
N PRO A 149 13.63 7.54 -3.99
CA PRO A 149 14.53 6.74 -4.82
C PRO A 149 15.19 5.59 -4.05
N VAL A 150 15.45 4.49 -4.74
CA VAL A 150 16.24 3.36 -4.21
C VAL A 150 17.63 3.47 -4.82
N ASN A 151 18.62 3.76 -3.98
CA ASN A 151 20.01 3.58 -4.40
C ASN A 151 20.33 2.09 -4.25
N PHE A 152 20.66 1.44 -5.35
CA PHE A 152 21.09 0.03 -5.41
C PHE A 152 22.59 -0.08 -5.16
#